data_AF-A0A0B1RW40-F1
#
_entry.id   AF-A0A0B1RW40-F1
#
_cell.length_a   1.000
_cell.length_b   1.000
_cell.length_c   1.000
_cell.angle_alpha   90.00
_cell.angle_beta   90.00
_cell.angle_gamma   90.00
#
_symmetry.space_group_name_H-M   'P 1'
#
loop_
_entity.id
_entity.type
_entity.pdbx_description
1 polymer ?
#
loop_
_entity_poly.entity_id
_entity_poly.type
_entity_poly.pdbx_seq_one_letter_code
_entity_poly.pdbx_strand_id
1 'polypeptide(L)' 'MLDEIPTGAYADAVQVSVTRFAANADVMLPFLRGRSVDEIKDTVKEVKFTGQNTRIASAVEIALDEMERSRRPDARQVLR' A
#
# COMPACT_ATOMS: atom_id res chain seq x y z
N MET A 1 -0.91 13.48 -1.83
CA MET A 1 -1.38 12.31 -2.62
C MET A 1 -2.62 11.66 -2.04
N LEU A 2 -2.61 11.10 -0.82
CA LEU A 2 -3.83 10.49 -0.26
C LEU A 2 -4.97 11.51 -0.07
N ASP A 3 -4.62 12.75 0.26
CA ASP A 3 -5.56 13.87 0.40
C ASP A 3 -6.07 14.44 -0.94
N GLU A 4 -5.45 14.06 -2.06
CA GLU A 4 -5.87 14.49 -3.40
C GLU A 4 -6.94 13.57 -3.99
N ILE A 5 -7.14 12.39 -3.39
CA ILE A 5 -8.16 11.43 -3.81
C ILE A 5 -9.45 11.73 -3.03
N PRO A 6 -10.60 11.91 -3.70
CA PRO A 6 -11.88 12.11 -3.02
C PRO A 6 -12.20 10.97 -2.06
N THR A 7 -12.60 11.28 -0.82
CA THR A 7 -12.89 10.28 0.22
C THR A 7 -13.90 9.22 -0.23
N GLY A 8 -14.91 9.62 -1.01
CA GLY A 8 -15.91 8.69 -1.56
C GLY A 8 -15.33 7.63 -2.51
N ALA A 9 -14.20 7.91 -3.17
CA ALA A 9 -13.56 6.97 -4.09
C ALA A 9 -12.92 5.77 -3.38
N TYR A 10 -12.58 5.87 -2.09
CA TYR A 10 -12.05 4.76 -1.30
C TYR A 10 -13.11 3.69 -0.98
N ALA A 11 -14.39 4.01 -1.18
CA ALA A 11 -15.47 3.04 -0.98
C ALA A 11 -15.49 1.96 -2.08
N ASP A 12 -15.21 2.33 -3.33
CA ASP A 12 -15.43 1.46 -4.50
C ASP A 12 -14.30 1.48 -5.56
N ALA A 13 -13.80 2.66 -5.90
CA ALA A 13 -12.90 2.87 -7.02
C ALA A 13 -11.42 2.66 -6.66
N VAL A 14 -11.03 3.08 -5.46
CA VAL A 14 -9.64 3.13 -5.01
C VAL A 14 -9.40 2.09 -3.92
N GLN A 15 -8.30 1.35 -4.06
CA GLN A 15 -7.77 0.48 -3.03
C GLN A 15 -6.31 0.84 -2.80
N VAL A 16 -5.89 0.81 -1.54
CA VAL A 16 -4.51 1.11 -1.15
C VAL A 16 -3.97 -0.04 -0.32
N SER A 17 -2.79 -0.51 -0.71
CA SER A 17 -1.93 -1.36 0.10
C SER A 17 -0.74 -0.54 0.61
N VAL A 18 -0.26 -0.87 1.81
CA VAL A 18 0.93 -0.28 2.40
C VAL A 18 1.90 -1.41 2.71
N THR A 19 3.04 -1.40 2.03
CA THR A 19 4.14 -2.33 2.30
C THR A 19 5.31 -1.54 2.87
N ARG A 20 5.82 -1.99 4.01
CA ARG A 20 7.00 -1.41 4.63
C ARG A 20 8.21 -2.25 4.25
N PHE A 21 9.35 -1.60 4.02
CA PHE A 21 10.59 -2.29 3.75
C PHE A 21 11.78 -1.69 4.50
N ALA A 22 12.66 -2.57 4.99
CA ALA A 22 13.99 -2.23 5.48
C ALA A 22 14.94 -3.40 5.16
N ALA A 23 15.36 -4.19 6.16
CA ALA A 23 16.04 -5.46 5.92
C ALA A 23 15.10 -6.56 5.40
N ASN A 24 13.84 -6.51 5.84
CA ASN A 24 12.73 -7.34 5.38
C ASN A 24 11.60 -6.42 4.90
N ALA A 25 10.76 -6.94 4.02
CA ALA A 25 9.55 -6.25 3.59
C ALA A 25 8.31 -6.99 4.12
N ASP A 26 7.38 -6.21 4.65
CA ASP A 26 6.16 -6.67 5.31
C ASP A 26 4.96 -5.87 4.80
N VAL A 27 3.88 -6.57 4.46
CA VAL A 27 2.61 -5.95 4.08
C VAL A 27 1.92 -5.49 5.36
N MET A 28 1.92 -4.18 5.62
CA MET A 28 1.24 -3.58 6.78
C MET A 28 -0.25 -3.42 6.53
N LEU A 29 -0.62 -3.11 5.29
CA LEU A 29 -2.01 -3.09 4.84
C LEU A 29 -2.12 -3.84 3.50
N PRO A 30 -2.86 -4.96 3.44
CA PRO A 30 -3.17 -5.61 2.17
C PRO A 30 -4.21 -4.79 1.40
N PHE A 31 -4.36 -5.03 0.11
CA PHE A 31 -5.46 -4.41 -0.65
C PHE A 31 -6.82 -4.88 -0.11
N LEU A 32 -7.67 -3.93 0.32
CA LEU A 32 -9.00 -4.20 0.83
C LEU A 32 -10.00 -3.19 0.24
N ARG A 33 -11.17 -3.65 -0.19
CA ARG A 33 -12.26 -2.76 -0.66
C ARG A 33 -12.94 -2.11 0.54
N GLY A 34 -13.36 -0.86 0.38
CA GLY A 34 -14.15 -0.15 1.40
C GLY A 34 -13.37 0.25 2.64
N ARG A 35 -12.04 0.24 2.60
CA ARG A 35 -11.20 0.74 3.69
C ARG A 35 -11.32 2.25 3.78
N SER A 36 -11.46 2.78 4.99
CA SER A 36 -11.52 4.23 5.20
C SER A 36 -10.15 4.87 4.94
N VAL A 37 -10.16 6.12 4.47
CA VAL A 37 -8.91 6.88 4.28
C VAL A 37 -8.18 7.11 5.60
N ASP A 38 -8.91 7.20 6.71
CA ASP A 38 -8.33 7.42 8.04
C ASP A 38 -7.54 6.20 8.51
N GLU A 39 -8.04 4.98 8.30
CA GLU A 39 -7.32 3.74 8.60
C GLU A 39 -6.01 3.63 7.78
N ILE A 40 -6.06 4.02 6.50
CA ILE A 40 -4.88 4.05 5.63
C ILE A 40 -3.87 5.07 6.19
N LYS A 41 -4.33 6.28 6.51
CA LYS A 41 -3.46 7.36 7.04
C LYS A 41 -2.83 6.98 8.36
N ASP A 42 -3.58 6.38 9.27
CA ASP A 42 -3.07 6.01 10.58
C ASP A 42 -2.02 4.90 10.47
N THR A 43 -2.26 3.91 9.62
CA THR A 43 -1.23 2.88 9.37
C THR A 43 0.03 3.45 8.75
N VAL A 44 -0.09 4.40 7.81
CA VAL A 44 1.07 5.10 7.23
C VAL A 44 1.86 5.86 8.30
N LYS A 45 1.19 6.49 9.27
CA LYS A 45 1.87 7.15 10.40
C LYS A 45 2.59 6.17 11.32
N GLU A 46 2.09 4.95 11.44
CA GLU A 46 2.70 3.89 12.26
C GLU A 46 3.93 3.23 11.61
N VAL A 47 4.18 3.50 10.32
CA VAL A 47 5.39 3.03 9.62
C VAL A 47 6.62 3.65 10.28
N LYS A 48 7.29 2.89 11.14
CA LYS A 48 8.56 3.31 11.77
C LYS A 48 9.76 2.99 10.89
N PHE A 49 10.81 3.80 10.96
CA PHE A 49 12.10 3.45 10.36
C PHE A 49 12.85 2.44 11.25
N THR A 50 13.27 1.31 10.70
CA THR A 50 13.97 0.23 11.47
C THR A 50 15.49 0.33 11.47
N GLY A 51 16.10 1.33 10.82
CA GLY A 51 17.56 1.56 10.90
C GLY A 51 18.44 0.49 10.24
N GLN A 52 17.85 -0.40 9.44
CA GLN A 52 18.55 -1.53 8.81
C GLN A 52 18.89 -1.22 7.34
N ASN A 53 19.85 -1.97 6.78
CA ASN A 53 20.23 -1.88 5.36
C ASN A 53 18.99 -1.96 4.45
N THR A 54 18.83 -0.98 3.57
CA THR A 54 17.65 -0.86 2.71
C THR A 54 17.75 -1.82 1.53
N ARG A 55 16.91 -2.86 1.49
CA ARG A 55 16.77 -3.75 0.33
C ARG A 55 15.61 -3.33 -0.54
N ILE A 56 15.85 -2.34 -1.40
CA ILE A 56 14.82 -1.78 -2.29
C ILE A 56 14.29 -2.83 -3.28
N ALA A 57 15.15 -3.70 -3.81
CA ALA A 57 14.74 -4.75 -4.76
C ALA A 57 13.70 -5.71 -4.15
N SER A 58 13.94 -6.22 -2.94
CA SER A 58 13.00 -7.10 -2.23
C SER A 58 11.69 -6.41 -1.87
N ALA A 59 11.71 -5.09 -1.65
CA ALA A 59 10.51 -4.30 -1.41
C ALA A 59 9.63 -4.22 -2.66
N VAL A 60 10.25 -3.98 -3.82
CA VAL A 60 9.55 -3.93 -5.10
C VAL A 60 8.96 -5.28 -5.44
N GLU A 61 9.69 -6.38 -5.25
CA GLU A 61 9.18 -7.73 -5.48
C GLU A 61 7.92 -8.03 -4.66
N ILE A 62 7.94 -7.75 -3.35
CA ILE A 62 6.77 -7.99 -2.48
C ILE A 62 5.58 -7.09 -2.86
N ALA A 63 5.85 -5.83 -3.22
CA ALA A 63 4.79 -4.94 -3.68
C ALA A 63 4.16 -5.41 -5.00
N LEU A 64 4.98 -5.92 -5.93
CA LEU A 64 4.50 -6.50 -7.19
C LEU A 64 3.68 -7.76 -6.95
N ASP A 65 4.13 -8.66 -6.07
CA ASP A 65 3.38 -9.86 -5.68
C ASP A 65 2.00 -9.50 -5.11
N GLU A 66 1.93 -8.50 -4.23
CA GLU A 66 0.67 -8.03 -3.64
C GLU A 66 -0.26 -7.38 -4.69
N MET A 67 0.32 -6.62 -5.63
CA MET A 67 -0.42 -6.05 -6.77
C MET A 67 -0.96 -7.13 -7.70
N GLU A 68 -0.20 -8.20 -7.96
CA GLU A 68 -0.62 -9.30 -8.83
C GLU A 68 -1.73 -10.13 -8.18
N ARG A 69 -1.60 -10.45 -6.89
CA ARG A 69 -2.62 -11.16 -6.11
C ARG A 69 -3.96 -10.42 -6.08
N SER A 70 -3.91 -9.10 -5.94
CA SER A 70 -5.09 -8.25 -5.83
C SER A 70 -5.47 -7.57 -7.15
N ARG A 71 -4.97 -8.09 -8.28
CA ARG A 71 -5.15 -7.46 -9.59
C ARG A 71 -6.63 -7.40 -9.99
N ARG A 72 -7.08 -6.18 -10.31
CA ARG A 72 -8.39 -5.92 -10.90
C ARG A 72 -8.21 -5.57 -12.38
N PRO A 73 -8.80 -6.33 -13.32
CA PRO A 73 -8.59 -6.12 -14.76
C PRO A 73 -9.12 -4.78 -15.27
N ASP A 74 -10.03 -4.15 -14.53
CA ASP A 74 -10.66 -2.86 -14.78
C ASP A 74 -9.99 -1.69 -14.03
N ALA A 75 -8.92 -1.93 -13.26
CA ALA A 75 -8.26 -0.89 -12.47
C ALA A 75 -6.82 -0.63 -12.93
N ARG A 76 -6.43 0.64 -12.96
CA ARG A 76 -5.04 1.05 -13.16
C ARG A 76 -4.25 0.85 -11.88
N GLN A 77 -3.15 0.10 -11.97
CA GLN A 77 -2.24 -0.12 -10.86
C GLN A 77 -1.10 0.90 -10.87
N VAL A 78 -0.75 1.43 -9.69
CA VAL A 78 0.32 2.41 -9.49
C VAL A 78 1.09 2.00 -8.24
N LEU A 79 2.42 1.91 -8.36
CA LEU A 79 3.35 1.71 -7.25
C LEU A 79 4.11 3.03 -7.01
N ARG A 80 4.17 3.50 -5.77
CA ARG A 80 4.83 4.75 -5.41
C ARG A 80 5.47 4.68 -4.03
#